data_AF-A0A9W8FI97-F1
#
_entry.id   AF-A0A9W8FI97-F1
#
_cell.length_a   1.000
_cell.length_b   1.000
_cell.length_c   1.000
_cell.angle_alpha   90.00
_cell.angle_beta   90.00
_cell.angle_gamma   90.00
#
_symmetry.space_group_name_H-M   'P 1'
#
loop_
_entity.id
_entity.type
_entity.pdbx_description
1 polymer ?
#
loop_
_entity_poly.entity_id
_entity_poly.type
_entity_poly.pdbx_seq_one_letter_code
_entity_poly.pdbx_strand_id
1 'polypeptide(L)'
;MAKELTSIEWRSDQWMFQYGGLRPDNVLEYFSQSPFWDSSSNNAVLKMQTQFNDLQHSSYDLKNMVGIEFAVSHQEPPSLFIITKFRRTSPTRAVPLAVYYITDGNTYEAPTLYSIISTRMLSSIKRVEEAFDIARKYSEFHPSIGYTWKETTAQKKARQEALKDIQ
;
A
#
# COMPACT_ATOMS: atom_id res chain seq x y z
N MET A 1 -15.69 6.47 9.78
CA MET A 1 -14.95 6.06 8.57
C MET A 1 -13.77 5.22 9.03
N ALA A 2 -13.56 4.03 8.46
CA ALA A 2 -12.35 3.26 8.75
C ALA A 2 -11.14 4.08 8.32
N LYS A 3 -10.10 4.16 9.15
CA LYS A 3 -8.86 4.88 8.83
C LYS A 3 -8.16 4.13 7.68
N GLU A 4 -7.98 4.79 6.54
CA GLU A 4 -7.19 4.25 5.43
C GLU A 4 -5.72 4.17 5.87
N LEU A 5 -5.23 2.96 6.09
CA LEU A 5 -3.86 2.68 6.56
C LEU A 5 -2.94 2.20 5.41
N THR A 6 -3.51 1.81 4.27
CA THR A 6 -2.74 1.33 3.10
C THR A 6 -1.93 2.40 2.40
N SER A 7 -2.19 3.69 2.66
CA SER A 7 -1.49 4.81 2.03
C SER A 7 -0.37 5.41 2.89
N ILE A 8 -0.18 4.92 4.11
CA ILE A 8 0.82 5.46 5.04
C ILE A 8 2.00 4.51 5.16
N GLU A 9 3.16 5.09 5.43
CA GLU A 9 4.33 4.36 5.89
C GLU A 9 4.61 4.70 7.35
N TRP A 10 5.19 3.75 8.08
CA TRP A 10 5.59 3.97 9.46
C TRP A 10 6.99 3.44 9.72
N ARG A 11 7.79 4.23 10.45
CA ARG A 11 9.14 3.89 10.87
C ARG A 11 9.43 4.53 12.23
N SER A 12 10.17 3.83 13.09
CA SER A 12 10.70 4.40 14.33
C SER A 12 12.22 4.29 14.40
N ASP A 13 12.90 5.40 14.10
CA ASP A 13 14.37 5.46 14.14
C ASP A 13 14.91 5.32 15.57
N GLN A 14 14.23 5.91 16.55
CA GLN A 14 14.66 5.84 17.95
C GLN A 14 14.73 4.40 18.45
N TRP A 15 13.73 3.60 18.12
CA TRP A 15 13.70 2.18 18.47
C TRP A 15 14.83 1.42 17.74
N MET A 16 15.00 1.67 16.44
CA MET A 16 16.05 1.03 15.65
C MET A 16 17.46 1.30 16.19
N PHE A 17 17.73 2.55 16.61
CA PHE A 17 19.00 2.93 17.23
C PHE A 17 19.23 2.24 18.58
N GLN A 18 18.19 2.12 19.40
CA GLN A 18 18.29 1.50 20.73
C GLN A 18 18.59 -0.02 20.65
N TYR A 19 17.96 -0.73 19.72
CA TYR A 19 18.06 -2.19 19.61
C TYR A 19 19.10 -2.70 18.59
N GLY A 20 19.78 -1.78 17.90
CA GLY A 20 20.84 -2.11 16.93
C GLY A 20 20.34 -2.79 15.66
N GLY A 21 19.10 -2.52 15.25
CA GLY A 21 18.47 -3.07 14.04
C GLY A 21 17.42 -4.15 14.27
N LEU A 22 16.76 -4.55 13.18
CA LEU A 22 15.71 -5.56 13.18
C LEU A 22 16.27 -6.97 13.12
N ARG A 23 15.71 -7.84 13.95
CA ARG A 23 16.01 -9.27 14.04
C ARG A 23 14.70 -10.06 14.13
N PRO A 24 14.71 -11.36 13.77
CA PRO A 24 13.53 -12.20 13.86
C PRO A 24 12.86 -12.22 15.25
N ASP A 25 13.64 -12.09 16.31
CA ASP A 25 13.17 -12.09 17.70
C ASP A 25 12.47 -10.79 18.10
N ASN A 26 12.91 -9.65 17.56
CA ASN A 26 12.45 -8.33 18.00
C ASN A 26 11.45 -7.66 17.02
N VAL A 27 11.27 -8.23 15.82
CA VAL A 27 10.46 -7.61 14.76
C VAL A 27 8.99 -7.42 15.15
N LEU A 28 8.40 -8.35 15.91
CA LEU A 28 7.03 -8.21 16.41
C LEU A 28 6.92 -7.12 17.47
N GLU A 29 7.97 -6.92 18.28
CA GLU A 29 8.02 -5.82 19.23
C GLU A 29 8.12 -4.47 18.52
N TYR A 30 8.95 -4.37 17.49
CA TYR A 30 9.01 -3.20 16.62
C TYR A 30 7.65 -2.90 15.99
N PHE A 31 7.01 -3.91 15.40
CA PHE A 31 5.71 -3.78 14.76
C PHE A 31 4.61 -3.36 15.76
N SER A 32 4.74 -3.69 17.05
CA SER A 32 3.77 -3.28 18.09
C SER A 32 3.72 -1.77 18.36
N GLN A 33 4.76 -1.02 17.96
CA GLN A 33 4.80 0.44 18.04
C GLN A 33 4.11 1.11 16.83
N SER A 34 3.78 0.34 15.80
CA SER A 34 3.20 0.85 14.56
C SER A 34 1.69 1.12 14.72
N PRO A 35 1.11 2.04 13.93
CA PRO A 35 -0.34 2.26 13.89
C PRO A 35 -1.12 1.08 13.31
N PHE A 36 -0.44 0.10 12.72
CA PHE A 36 -1.02 -1.14 12.21
C PHE A 36 -1.28 -2.18 13.32
N TRP A 37 -0.67 -1.97 14.48
CA TRP A 37 -0.85 -2.85 15.63
C TRP A 37 -2.27 -2.76 16.19
N ASP A 38 -2.79 -3.91 16.57
CA ASP A 38 -4.09 -4.03 17.23
C ASP A 38 -3.88 -4.37 18.70
N SER A 39 -4.17 -3.42 19.59
CA SER A 39 -4.04 -3.60 21.04
C SER A 39 -4.98 -4.68 21.60
N SER A 40 -6.02 -5.07 20.86
CA SER A 40 -6.92 -6.17 21.23
C SER A 40 -6.41 -7.56 20.79
N SER A 41 -5.26 -7.62 20.12
CA SER A 41 -4.69 -8.88 19.65
C SER A 41 -4.22 -9.77 20.79
N ASN A 42 -4.23 -11.08 20.53
CA ASN A 42 -3.71 -12.10 21.45
C ASN A 42 -2.24 -11.84 21.79
N ASN A 43 -1.45 -11.35 20.83
CA ASN A 43 -0.05 -10.98 21.07
C ASN A 43 0.10 -9.86 22.11
N ALA A 44 -0.79 -8.86 22.10
CA ALA A 44 -0.77 -7.78 23.10
C ALA A 44 -1.15 -8.31 24.50
N VAL A 45 -2.15 -9.18 24.58
CA VAL A 45 -2.55 -9.84 25.83
C VAL A 45 -1.40 -10.67 26.39
N LEU A 46 -0.76 -11.48 25.54
CA LEU A 46 0.40 -12.29 25.93
C LEU A 46 1.58 -11.42 26.39
N LYS A 47 1.88 -10.33 25.68
CA LYS A 47 2.92 -9.37 26.06
C LYS A 47 2.70 -8.81 27.47
N MET A 48 1.46 -8.49 27.83
CA MET A 48 1.12 -8.00 29.17
C MET A 48 1.23 -9.09 30.24
N GLN A 49 0.90 -10.35 29.90
CA GLN A 49 1.01 -11.49 30.82
C GLN A 49 2.47 -11.88 31.09
N THR A 50 3.35 -11.78 30.09
CA THR A 50 4.76 -12.17 30.22
C THR A 50 5.66 -11.06 30.79
N GLN A 51 5.22 -9.81 30.79
CA GLN A 51 6.03 -8.65 31.22
C GLN A 51 6.61 -8.80 32.65
N PHE A 52 5.91 -9.51 33.54
CA PHE A 52 6.35 -9.74 34.92
C PHE A 52 6.70 -11.21 35.21
N ASN A 53 6.70 -12.08 34.21
CA ASN A 53 6.85 -13.52 34.39
C ASN A 53 7.79 -14.13 33.33
N ASP A 54 9.09 -13.89 33.53
CA ASP A 54 10.19 -14.23 32.60
C ASP A 54 10.30 -15.73 32.29
N LEU A 55 9.79 -16.59 33.18
CA LEU A 55 9.88 -18.05 33.07
C LEU A 55 8.88 -18.67 32.08
N GLN A 56 7.90 -17.90 31.57
CA GLN A 56 6.81 -18.43 30.74
C GLN A 56 6.83 -17.96 29.27
N HIS A 57 7.82 -17.15 28.88
CA HIS A 57 7.86 -16.51 27.55
C HIS A 57 7.85 -17.53 26.37
N SER A 58 8.31 -18.76 26.61
CA SER A 58 8.37 -19.85 25.62
C SER A 58 7.13 -20.77 25.58
N SER A 59 6.15 -20.56 26.48
CA SER A 59 5.07 -21.55 26.73
C SER A 59 3.68 -21.15 26.23
N TYR A 60 3.50 -19.92 25.76
CA TYR A 60 2.20 -19.45 25.29
C TYR A 60 1.95 -19.83 23.83
N ASP A 61 1.14 -20.87 23.63
CA ASP A 61 0.71 -21.30 22.31
C ASP A 61 -0.46 -20.44 21.80
N LEU A 62 -0.13 -19.49 20.90
CA LEU A 62 -1.10 -18.67 20.17
C LEU A 62 -2.20 -19.51 19.50
N LYS A 63 -1.92 -20.77 19.14
CA LYS A 63 -2.90 -21.65 18.50
C LYS A 63 -4.10 -21.95 19.39
N ASN A 64 -3.94 -21.94 20.71
CA ASN A 64 -5.05 -22.23 21.64
C ASN A 64 -5.95 -21.02 21.90
N MET A 65 -5.56 -19.82 21.46
CA MET A 65 -6.32 -18.60 21.64
C MET A 65 -7.20 -18.33 20.42
N VAL A 66 -8.43 -17.84 20.62
CA VAL A 66 -9.33 -17.42 19.54
C VAL A 66 -9.30 -15.89 19.49
N GLY A 67 -9.10 -15.31 18.31
CA GLY A 67 -9.00 -13.86 18.18
C GLY A 67 -8.11 -13.40 17.04
N ILE A 68 -7.68 -12.14 17.14
CA ILE A 68 -6.70 -11.55 16.24
C ILE A 68 -5.30 -11.92 16.70
N GLU A 69 -4.47 -12.37 15.77
CA GLU A 69 -3.06 -12.65 16.03
C GLU A 69 -2.20 -12.09 14.89
N PHE A 70 -0.98 -11.72 15.22
CA PHE A 70 0.07 -11.35 14.27
C PHE A 70 1.16 -12.40 14.33
N ALA A 71 1.55 -12.90 13.15
CA ALA A 71 2.62 -13.88 13.03
C ALA A 71 3.55 -13.51 11.87
N VAL A 72 4.85 -13.70 12.11
CA VAL A 72 5.87 -13.55 11.07
C VAL A 72 5.73 -14.73 10.10
N SER A 73 5.34 -14.43 8.87
CA SER A 73 5.10 -15.44 7.83
C SER A 73 6.34 -15.70 6.98
N HIS A 74 7.16 -14.66 6.79
CA HIS A 74 8.43 -14.76 6.07
C HIS A 74 9.44 -13.80 6.68
N GLN A 75 10.72 -14.20 6.65
CA GLN A 75 11.82 -13.43 7.22
C GLN A 75 13.07 -13.62 6.37
N GLU A 76 13.67 -12.51 5.98
CA GLU A 76 14.95 -12.40 5.30
C GLU A 76 15.74 -11.27 5.98
N PRO A 77 16.39 -11.54 7.13
CA PRO A 77 17.13 -10.50 7.84
C PRO A 77 18.39 -10.07 7.04
N PRO A 78 18.72 -8.77 7.00
CA PRO A 78 18.02 -7.63 7.61
C PRO A 78 17.00 -6.94 6.69
N SER A 79 16.86 -7.39 5.45
CA SER A 79 16.19 -6.65 4.37
C SER A 79 14.67 -6.66 4.47
N LEU A 80 14.05 -7.82 4.78
CA LEU A 80 12.60 -8.00 4.65
C LEU A 80 12.02 -8.87 5.76
N PHE A 81 10.92 -8.40 6.35
CA PHE A 81 10.06 -9.22 7.20
C PHE A 81 8.61 -9.08 6.74
N ILE A 82 7.89 -10.19 6.70
CA ILE A 82 6.46 -10.22 6.36
C ILE A 82 5.68 -10.69 7.58
N ILE A 83 4.76 -9.86 8.04
CA ILE A 83 3.86 -10.12 9.16
C ILE A 83 2.46 -10.27 8.61
N THR A 84 1.79 -11.37 8.92
CA THR A 84 0.39 -11.57 8.55
C THR A 84 -0.49 -11.42 9.78
N LYS A 85 -1.55 -10.63 9.63
CA LYS A 85 -2.65 -10.55 10.60
C LYS A 85 -3.64 -11.66 10.30
N PHE A 86 -3.82 -12.54 11.25
CA PHE A 86 -4.80 -13.61 11.18
C PHE A 86 -5.97 -13.33 12.11
N ARG A 87 -7.14 -13.88 11.75
CA ARG A 87 -8.24 -14.11 12.67
C ARG A 87 -8.38 -15.60 12.87
N ARG A 88 -8.02 -16.06 14.06
CA ARG A 88 -8.18 -17.44 14.50
C ARG A 88 -9.59 -17.64 15.03
N THR A 89 -10.27 -18.67 14.51
CA THR A 89 -11.61 -19.09 14.97
C THR A 89 -11.55 -20.39 15.78
N SER A 90 -10.52 -21.20 15.52
CA SER A 90 -10.23 -22.45 16.24
C SER A 90 -8.73 -22.76 16.13
N PRO A 91 -8.20 -23.71 16.92
CA PRO A 91 -6.77 -24.05 16.85
C PRO A 91 -6.28 -24.52 15.48
N THR A 92 -7.17 -25.09 14.66
CA THR A 92 -6.84 -25.55 13.32
C THR A 92 -7.14 -24.53 12.22
N ARG A 93 -7.99 -23.53 12.50
CA ARG A 93 -8.49 -22.58 11.50
C ARG A 93 -8.15 -21.14 11.84
N ALA A 94 -7.22 -20.58 11.05
CA ALA A 94 -6.87 -19.16 11.03
C ALA A 94 -7.05 -18.61 9.61
N VAL A 95 -7.71 -17.45 9.50
CA VAL A 95 -7.97 -16.77 8.22
C VAL A 95 -7.07 -15.54 8.13
N PRO A 96 -6.24 -15.38 7.09
CA PRO A 96 -5.46 -14.17 6.89
C PRO A 96 -6.38 -12.99 6.57
N LEU A 97 -6.19 -11.87 7.26
CA LEU A 97 -6.96 -10.64 7.06
C LEU A 97 -6.17 -9.57 6.32
N ALA A 98 -4.90 -9.39 6.69
CA ALA A 98 -4.02 -8.38 6.11
C ALA A 98 -2.56 -8.86 6.20
N VAL A 99 -1.73 -8.33 5.30
CA VAL A 99 -0.29 -8.60 5.26
C VAL A 99 0.43 -7.28 5.39
N TYR A 100 1.47 -7.27 6.22
CA TYR A 100 2.36 -6.14 6.43
C TYR A 100 3.76 -6.57 6.06
N TYR A 101 4.51 -5.68 5.41
CA TYR A 101 5.91 -5.92 5.11
C TYR A 101 6.76 -4.81 5.71
N ILE A 102 7.91 -5.20 6.25
CA ILE A 102 8.89 -4.32 6.85
C ILE A 102 10.15 -4.43 6.01
N THR A 103 10.51 -3.34 5.33
CA THR A 103 11.69 -3.24 4.47
C THR A 103 12.61 -2.13 4.96
N ASP A 104 13.84 -2.49 5.32
CA ASP A 104 14.85 -1.56 5.86
C ASP A 104 14.36 -0.73 7.06
N GLY A 105 13.44 -1.27 7.87
CA GLY A 105 12.80 -0.59 8.99
C GLY A 105 11.50 0.14 8.65
N ASN A 106 11.16 0.32 7.37
CA ASN A 106 9.89 0.93 6.98
C ASN A 106 8.78 -0.12 6.94
N THR A 107 7.67 0.14 7.64
CA THR A 107 6.52 -0.76 7.73
C THR A 107 5.39 -0.26 6.82
N TYR A 108 4.86 -1.16 6.00
CA TYR A 108 3.77 -0.90 5.07
C TYR A 108 2.67 -1.95 5.21
N GLU A 109 1.42 -1.54 5.00
CA GLU A 109 0.30 -2.46 4.78
C GLU A 109 0.17 -2.80 3.30
N ALA A 110 0.14 -4.08 2.97
CA ALA A 110 -0.03 -4.54 1.60
C ALA A 110 -1.48 -4.27 1.13
N PRO A 111 -1.69 -3.50 0.04
CA PRO A 111 -3.02 -3.28 -0.50
C PRO A 111 -3.58 -4.57 -1.11
N THR A 112 -4.91 -4.69 -1.10
CA THR A 112 -5.57 -5.81 -1.77
C THR A 112 -5.40 -5.72 -3.28
N LEU A 113 -5.33 -6.86 -3.95
CA LEU A 113 -5.26 -6.92 -5.42
C LEU A 113 -6.41 -6.15 -6.09
N TYR A 114 -7.61 -6.26 -5.50
CA TYR A 114 -8.78 -5.51 -5.94
C TYR A 114 -8.53 -4.00 -5.95
N SER A 115 -8.02 -3.44 -4.84
CA SER A 115 -7.72 -2.01 -4.72
C SER A 115 -6.68 -1.54 -5.75
N ILE A 116 -5.65 -2.35 -5.99
CA ILE A 116 -4.63 -2.04 -7.00
C ILE A 116 -5.27 -1.97 -8.39
N ILE A 117 -6.01 -3.01 -8.79
CA ILE A 117 -6.63 -3.08 -10.12
C ILE A 117 -7.67 -1.97 -10.30
N SER A 118 -8.55 -1.75 -9.31
CA SER A 118 -9.59 -0.73 -9.38
C SER A 118 -8.98 0.67 -9.52
N THR A 119 -7.93 0.96 -8.76
CA THR A 119 -7.24 2.26 -8.82
C THR A 119 -6.57 2.48 -10.18
N ARG A 120 -5.92 1.45 -10.73
CA ARG A 120 -5.29 1.51 -12.05
C ARG A 120 -6.32 1.68 -13.16
N MET A 121 -7.41 0.91 -13.13
CA MET A 121 -8.49 0.98 -14.11
C MET A 121 -9.16 2.35 -14.10
N LEU A 122 -9.54 2.85 -12.92
CA LEU A 122 -10.13 4.18 -12.75
C LEU A 122 -9.19 5.27 -13.29
N SER A 123 -7.91 5.18 -12.94
CA SER A 123 -6.87 6.11 -13.39
C SER A 123 -6.68 6.11 -14.91
N SER A 124 -6.85 4.97 -15.58
CA SER A 124 -6.77 4.86 -17.04
C SER A 124 -8.02 5.44 -17.71
N ILE A 125 -9.21 5.12 -17.21
CA ILE A 125 -10.47 5.65 -17.75
C ILE A 125 -10.51 7.17 -17.62
N LYS A 126 -10.12 7.70 -16.46
CA LYS A 126 -10.04 9.14 -16.23
C LYS A 126 -9.12 9.84 -17.24
N ARG A 127 -7.95 9.25 -17.54
CA ARG A 127 -7.04 9.80 -18.55
C ARG A 127 -7.63 9.78 -19.96
N VAL A 128 -8.39 8.73 -20.30
CA VAL A 128 -9.08 8.63 -21.59
C VAL A 128 -10.19 9.70 -21.69
N GLU A 129 -10.95 9.89 -20.62
CA GLU A 129 -11.96 10.95 -20.53
C GLU A 129 -11.34 12.33 -20.70
N GLU A 130 -10.26 12.62 -19.97
CA GLU A 130 -9.50 13.87 -20.08
C GLU A 130 -8.96 14.08 -21.51
N ALA A 131 -8.45 13.02 -22.16
CA ALA A 131 -8.00 13.08 -23.54
C ALA A 131 -9.14 13.38 -24.53
N PHE A 132 -10.32 12.78 -24.34
CA PHE A 132 -11.49 13.10 -25.15
C PHE A 132 -12.00 14.52 -24.91
N ASP A 133 -11.97 15.02 -23.68
CA ASP A 133 -12.31 16.41 -23.37
C ASP A 133 -11.37 17.39 -24.07
N ILE A 134 -10.07 17.07 -24.10
CA ILE A 134 -9.08 17.84 -24.86
C ILE A 134 -9.41 17.76 -26.36
N ALA A 135 -9.58 16.55 -26.92
CA ALA A 135 -9.87 16.37 -28.34
C ALA A 135 -11.14 17.11 -28.79
N ARG A 136 -12.22 17.03 -28.00
CA ARG A 136 -13.49 17.73 -28.26
C ARG A 136 -13.33 19.24 -28.32
N LYS A 137 -12.46 19.84 -27.48
CA LYS A 137 -12.19 21.29 -27.50
C LYS A 137 -11.56 21.75 -28.82
N TYR A 138 -10.78 20.90 -29.47
CA TYR A 138 -10.11 21.21 -30.74
C TYR A 138 -10.86 20.71 -31.98
N SER A 139 -11.94 19.94 -31.82
CA SER A 139 -12.80 19.55 -32.95
C SER A 139 -13.86 20.61 -33.25
N GLU A 140 -13.97 21.02 -34.51
CA GLU A 140 -15.08 21.84 -35.04
C GLU A 140 -15.86 21.02 -36.07
N PHE A 141 -17.17 21.25 -36.14
CA PHE A 141 -18.03 20.64 -37.16
C PHE A 141 -18.63 21.73 -38.05
N HIS A 142 -18.49 21.59 -39.36
CA HIS A 142 -19.12 22.44 -40.35
C HIS A 142 -20.07 21.60 -41.22
N PRO A 143 -21.37 21.95 -41.37
CA PRO A 143 -22.36 21.10 -42.05
C PRO A 143 -22.00 20.69 -43.49
N SER A 144 -21.24 21.52 -44.23
CA SER A 144 -20.84 21.21 -45.61
C SER A 144 -19.48 20.50 -45.76
N ILE A 145 -18.61 20.53 -44.75
CA ILE A 145 -17.23 20.00 -44.82
C ILE A 145 -17.05 18.79 -43.90
N GLY A 146 -17.87 18.69 -42.85
CA GLY A 146 -17.75 17.70 -41.79
C GLY A 146 -16.87 18.19 -40.65
N TYR A 147 -16.16 17.25 -40.00
CA TYR A 147 -15.28 17.54 -38.87
C TYR A 147 -13.93 18.09 -39.33
N THR A 148 -13.50 19.19 -38.71
CA THR A 148 -12.19 19.83 -38.92
C THR A 148 -11.50 20.07 -37.58
N TRP A 149 -10.18 20.07 -37.56
CA TRP A 149 -9.40 20.37 -36.35
C TRP A 149 -9.03 21.85 -36.32
N LYS A 150 -9.23 22.53 -35.17
CA LYS A 150 -8.78 23.91 -34.96
C LYS A 150 -7.25 23.94 -34.98
N GLU A 151 -6.67 24.46 -36.05
CA GLU A 151 -5.24 24.81 -36.05
C GLU A 151 -5.03 26.09 -35.23
N THR A 152 -4.11 26.02 -34.28
CA THR A 152 -3.67 27.18 -33.49
C THR A 152 -3.01 28.20 -34.43
N THR A 153 -3.10 29.49 -34.14
CA THR A 153 -2.50 30.56 -34.97
C THR A 153 -0.99 30.34 -35.23
N ALA A 154 -0.28 29.79 -34.25
CA ALA A 154 1.12 29.39 -34.38
C ALA A 154 1.33 28.22 -35.36
N GLN A 155 0.44 27.22 -35.34
CA GLN A 155 0.49 26.08 -36.27
C GLN A 155 0.18 26.52 -37.70
N LYS A 156 -0.79 27.43 -37.88
CA LYS A 156 -1.08 28.06 -39.17
C LYS A 156 0.13 28.83 -39.71
N LYS A 157 0.80 29.62 -38.87
CA LYS A 157 1.97 30.40 -39.26
C LYS A 157 3.17 29.51 -39.63
N ALA A 158 3.48 28.50 -38.81
CA ALA A 158 4.55 27.55 -39.09
C ALA A 158 4.30 26.74 -40.37
N ARG A 159 3.06 26.33 -40.62
CA ARG A 159 2.65 25.67 -41.87
C ARG A 159 2.83 26.58 -43.08
N GLN A 160 2.44 27.86 -42.97
CA GLN A 160 2.61 28.84 -44.05
C GLN A 160 4.09 29.16 -44.34
N GLU A 161 4.95 29.18 -43.33
CA GLU A 161 6.40 29.34 -43.49
C GLU A 161 7.01 28.11 -44.19
N ALA A 162 6.69 26.90 -43.74
CA ALA A 162 7.16 25.66 -44.37
C ALA A 162 6.70 25.47 -45.84
N LEU A 163 5.53 25.99 -46.20
CA LEU A 163 5.02 25.97 -47.58
C LEU A 163 5.74 26.96 -48.51
N LYS A 164 6.36 28.02 -47.97
CA LYS A 164 7.14 28.99 -48.75
C LYS A 164 8.54 28.47 -49.08
N ASP A 165 9.12 27.63 -48.23
CA ASP A 165 10.46 27.06 -48.45
C ASP A 165 10.49 25.95 -49.53
N ILE A 166 9.31 25.52 -50.01
CA ILE A 166 9.15 24.46 -51.02
C ILE A 166 8.96 25.05 -52.44
N GLN A 167 8.72 26.36 -52.56
CA GLN A 167 8.56 27.08 -53.84
C GLN A 167 9.85 27.80 -54.24
#